data_AF-A0A8C9LCF1-F1
#
_entry.id   AF-A0A8C9LCF1-F1
#
_cell.length_a   1.000
_cell.length_b   1.000
_cell.length_c   1.000
_cell.angle_alpha   90.00
_cell.angle_beta   90.00
_cell.angle_gamma   90.00
#
_symmetry.space_group_name_H-M   'P 1'
#
loop_
_entity.id
_entity.type
_entity.pdbx_description
1 polymer ?
#
loop_
_entity_poly.entity_id
_entity_poly.type
_entity_poly.pdbx_seq_one_letter_code
_entity_poly.pdbx_strand_id
1 'polypeptide(L)' 'MQAELVLCVALSLAARAGAEGACGGPEAPSSSHSIRAPQMSAEERLSPHMPEALRCDACHAIAFQVQGCIPNSSPALC' A
#
# COMPACT_ATOMS: atom_id res chain seq x y z
N MET A 1 9.32 8.08 34.28
CA MET A 1 8.22 7.72 33.35
C MET A 1 7.81 8.89 32.44
N GLN A 2 7.47 10.06 32.97
CA GLN A 2 6.98 11.18 32.15
C GLN A 2 8.05 11.77 31.21
N ALA A 3 9.32 11.86 31.66
CA ALA A 3 10.43 12.37 30.84
C ALA A 3 10.73 11.47 29.63
N GLU A 4 10.70 10.15 29.83
CA GLU A 4 10.90 9.16 28.76
C GLU A 4 9.83 9.28 27.68
N LEU A 5 8.56 9.41 28.07
CA LEU A 5 7.45 9.57 27.13
C LEU A 5 7.58 10.85 26.31
N VAL A 6 7.97 11.96 26.95
CA VAL A 6 8.17 13.26 26.30
C VAL A 6 9.34 13.18 25.30
N LEU A 7 10.43 12.50 25.67
CA LEU A 7 11.56 12.28 24.78
C LEU A 7 11.17 11.44 23.56
N CYS A 8 10.42 10.35 23.76
CA CYS A 8 9.93 9.50 22.67
C CYS A 8 9.02 10.27 21.69
N VAL A 9 8.12 11.11 22.22
CA VAL A 9 7.22 11.93 21.39
C VAL A 9 8.01 12.99 20.62
N ALA A 10 8.98 13.66 21.26
CA ALA A 10 9.83 14.65 20.63
C ALA A 10 10.69 14.06 19.49
N LEU A 11 11.29 12.89 19.71
CA LEU A 11 12.09 12.18 18.70
C LEU A 11 11.22 11.76 17.50
N SER A 12 10.00 11.30 17.75
CA SER A 12 9.06 10.88 16.70
C SER A 12 8.59 12.06 15.85
N LEU A 13 8.35 13.23 16.47
CA LEU A 13 8.00 14.46 15.77
C LEU A 13 9.19 15.01 14.96
N ALA A 14 10.41 14.96 15.51
CA ALA A 14 11.62 15.36 14.80
C ALA A 14 11.91 14.46 13.58
N ALA A 15 11.70 13.15 13.71
CA ALA A 15 11.84 12.20 12.61
C ALA A 15 10.81 12.45 11.48
N ARG A 16 9.59 12.87 11.82
CA ARG A 16 8.57 13.25 10.83
C ARG A 16 8.84 14.60 10.17
N ALA A 17 9.36 15.57 10.91
CA ALA A 17 9.70 16.89 10.37
C ALA A 17 10.96 16.85 9.48
N GLY A 18 11.86 15.88 9.68
CA GLY A 18 13.02 15.64 8.82
C GLY A 18 12.73 14.77 7.59
N ALA A 19 11.50 14.28 7.42
CA ALA A 19 11.09 13.43 6.30
C ALA A 19 10.34 14.22 5.21
N GLU A 20 10.69 15.49 5.01
CA GLU A 20 10.31 16.20 3.78
C GLU A 20 11.27 15.76 2.67
N GLY A 21 10.89 14.74 1.90
CA GLY A 21 11.42 14.57 0.54
C GLY A 21 12.23 13.31 0.19
N ALA A 22 12.17 12.22 0.96
CA ALA A 22 12.86 10.98 0.59
C ALA A 22 11.90 9.81 0.25
N CYS A 23 10.95 10.06 -0.65
CA CYS A 23 10.41 9.02 -1.54
C CYS A 23 11.14 9.02 -2.90
N GLY A 24 12.44 9.37 -2.90
CA GLY A 24 13.31 9.28 -4.06
C GLY A 24 14.15 8.02 -3.98
N GLY A 25 13.61 6.88 -4.44
CA GLY A 25 14.48 5.80 -4.92
C GLY A 25 15.32 6.31 -6.10
N PRO A 26 16.44 5.64 -6.46
CA PRO A 26 17.27 6.06 -7.58
C PRO A 26 16.39 6.34 -8.79
N GLU A 27 16.50 7.56 -9.33
CA GLU A 27 15.71 8.05 -10.47
C GLU A 27 16.04 7.19 -11.69
N ALA A 28 15.39 6.03 -11.79
CA ALA A 28 15.24 5.33 -13.05
C ALA A 28 14.57 6.32 -14.03
N PRO A 29 15.00 6.37 -15.30
CA PRO A 29 14.36 7.23 -16.28
C PRO A 29 12.87 6.93 -16.27
N SER A 30 12.08 7.87 -15.75
CA SER A 30 10.63 7.74 -15.66
C SER A 30 10.09 7.89 -17.08
N SER A 31 10.13 6.80 -17.83
CA SER A 31 9.18 6.62 -18.92
C SER A 31 7.81 6.73 -18.26
N SER A 32 7.14 7.87 -18.48
CA SER A 32 5.79 8.09 -17.99
C SER A 32 4.87 7.17 -18.77
N HIS A 33 4.84 5.89 -18.35
CA HIS A 33 4.04 4.87 -18.97
C HIS A 33 2.64 5.01 -18.40
N SER A 34 1.79 5.77 -19.10
CA SER A 34 0.40 5.92 -18.72
C SER A 34 -0.35 4.62 -19.05
N ILE A 35 -0.66 3.83 -18.02
CA ILE A 35 -1.55 2.69 -18.18
C ILE A 35 -2.98 3.24 -18.18
N ARG A 36 -3.73 3.00 -19.25
CA ARG A 36 -5.14 3.41 -19.32
C ARG A 36 -5.96 2.56 -18.36
N ALA A 37 -6.80 3.20 -17.55
CA ALA A 37 -7.74 2.51 -16.68
C ALA A 37 -8.69 1.62 -17.51
N PRO A 38 -8.99 0.39 -17.06
CA PRO A 38 -10.00 -0.45 -17.69
C PRO A 38 -11.36 0.26 -17.73
N GLN A 39 -12.04 0.14 -18.86
CA GLN A 39 -13.40 0.67 -19.00
C GLN A 39 -14.39 -0.31 -18.35
N MET A 40 -15.32 0.20 -17.55
CA MET A 40 -16.31 -0.61 -16.84
C MET A 40 -17.71 -0.13 -17.19
N SER A 41 -18.64 -1.08 -17.40
CA SER A 41 -20.07 -0.75 -17.56
C SER A 41 -20.67 -0.18 -16.26
N ALA A 42 -21.83 0.48 -16.35
CA ALA A 42 -22.48 1.04 -15.17
C ALA A 42 -22.90 -0.06 -14.19
N GLU A 43 -23.42 -1.17 -14.71
CA GLU A 43 -23.79 -2.36 -13.93
C GLU A 43 -22.58 -2.96 -13.19
N GLU A 44 -21.42 -3.10 -13.82
CA GLU A 44 -20.21 -3.62 -13.17
C GLU A 44 -19.70 -2.73 -12.05
N ARG A 45 -19.88 -1.41 -12.15
CA ARG A 45 -19.48 -0.46 -11.10
C ARG A 45 -20.37 -0.54 -9.85
N LEU A 46 -21.61 -0.96 -10.04
CA LEU A 46 -22.59 -1.15 -8.96
C LEU A 46 -22.59 -2.60 -8.45
N SER A 47 -22.01 -3.51 -9.23
CA SER A 47 -21.93 -4.93 -8.90
C SER A 47 -20.94 -5.16 -7.76
N PRO A 48 -21.28 -6.01 -6.77
CA PRO A 48 -20.33 -6.46 -5.77
C PRO A 48 -19.33 -7.49 -6.33
N HIS A 49 -19.54 -7.97 -7.57
CA HIS A 49 -18.65 -8.91 -8.21
C HIS A 49 -17.43 -8.21 -8.81
N MET A 50 -16.32 -8.95 -8.84
CA MET A 50 -15.08 -8.46 -9.41
C MET A 50 -15.21 -8.28 -10.93
N PRO A 51 -14.93 -7.08 -11.47
CA PRO A 51 -14.99 -6.79 -12.91
C PRO A 51 -14.03 -7.68 -13.69
N GLU A 52 -14.43 -8.13 -14.88
CA GLU A 52 -13.67 -9.11 -15.66
C GLU A 52 -12.23 -8.64 -15.93
N ALA A 53 -12.08 -7.37 -16.33
CA ALA A 53 -10.79 -6.77 -16.65
C ALA A 53 -9.83 -6.66 -15.45
N LEU A 54 -10.33 -6.74 -14.22
CA LEU A 54 -9.54 -6.61 -12.99
C LEU A 54 -9.28 -7.95 -12.29
N ARG A 55 -9.78 -9.06 -12.83
CA ARG A 55 -9.67 -10.38 -12.18
C ARG A 55 -8.22 -10.83 -11.99
N CYS A 56 -7.37 -10.68 -13.01
CA CYS A 56 -5.97 -11.08 -12.93
C CYS A 56 -5.22 -10.28 -11.85
N ASP A 57 -5.38 -8.96 -11.84
CA ASP A 57 -4.72 -8.07 -10.88
C ASP A 57 -5.18 -8.37 -9.45
N ALA A 58 -6.48 -8.60 -9.27
CA ALA A 58 -7.02 -8.93 -7.96
C ALA A 58 -6.56 -10.30 -7.46
N CYS A 59 -6.48 -11.33 -8.33
CA CYS A 59 -5.90 -12.61 -7.96
C CYS A 59 -4.46 -12.45 -7.46
N HIS A 60 -3.66 -11.62 -8.13
CA HIS A 60 -2.29 -11.36 -7.71
C HIS A 60 -2.22 -10.61 -6.37
N ALA A 61 -3.06 -9.61 -6.18
CA ALA A 61 -3.15 -8.85 -4.93
C ALA A 61 -3.62 -9.73 -3.75
N ILE A 62 -4.59 -10.62 -3.97
CA ILE A 62 -5.07 -11.56 -2.95
C ILE A 62 -3.97 -12.57 -2.62
N ALA A 63 -3.31 -13.15 -3.62
CA ALA A 63 -2.22 -14.10 -3.40
C ALA A 63 -1.10 -13.48 -2.56
N PHE A 64 -0.73 -12.23 -2.86
CA PHE A 64 0.27 -11.49 -2.09
C PHE A 64 -0.15 -11.30 -0.63
N GLN A 65 -1.41 -10.91 -0.39
CA GLN A 65 -1.93 -10.70 0.97
C GLN A 65 -2.07 -12.02 1.75
N VAL A 66 -2.58 -13.07 1.10
CA VAL A 66 -2.75 -14.39 1.71
C VAL A 66 -1.40 -14.99 2.08
N GLN A 67 -0.36 -14.80 1.26
CA GLN A 67 1.00 -15.22 1.58
C GLN A 67 1.49 -14.67 2.93
N GLY A 68 1.07 -13.45 3.31
CA GLY A 68 1.39 -12.84 4.60
C GLY A 68 0.56 -13.37 5.78
N CYS A 69 -0.65 -13.89 5.54
CA CYS A 69 -1.56 -14.40 6.57
C CYS A 69 -1.47 -15.94 6.78
N ILE A 70 -0.51 -16.65 6.16
CA ILE A 70 -0.34 -18.10 6.35
C ILE A 70 0.38 -18.36 7.70
N PRO A 71 -0.10 -19.27 8.57
CA PRO A 71 0.28 -19.36 10.00
C PRO A 71 1.72 -19.81 10.33
N ASN A 72 2.66 -19.77 9.37
CA ASN A 72 4.10 -19.86 9.65
C ASN A 72 4.83 -18.51 9.52
N SER A 73 4.13 -17.45 9.12
CA SER A 73 4.57 -16.06 9.22
C SER A 73 3.68 -15.33 10.22
N SER A 74 4.28 -14.86 11.32
CA SER A 74 3.66 -14.30 12.54
C SER A 74 2.34 -13.51 12.34
N PRO A 75 1.27 -13.81 13.11
CA PRO A 75 -0.11 -13.35 12.88
C PRO A 75 -0.47 -12.03 13.57
N ALA A 76 0.39 -11.01 13.57
CA ALA A 76 0.07 -9.73 14.23
C ALA A 76 -0.63 -8.70 13.31
N LEU A 77 -0.83 -9.00 12.02
CA LEU A 77 -1.41 -8.07 11.04
C LEU A 77 -2.38 -8.74 10.03
N CYS A 78 -3.19 -9.65 10.53
CA CYS A 78 -4.58 -9.72 10.12
C CYS A 78 -5.37 -9.55 11.45
#